data_AF-A0A7Y5BH55-F1
#
_entry.id   AF-A0A7Y5BH55-F1
#
_cell.length_a   1.000
_cell.length_b   1.000
_cell.length_c   1.000
_cell.angle_alpha   90.00
_cell.angle_beta   90.00
_cell.angle_gamma   90.00
#
_symmetry.space_group_name_H-M   'P 1'
#
loop_
_entity.id
_entity.type
_entity.pdbx_description
1 polymer ?
#
loop_
_entity_poly.entity_id
_entity_poly.type
_entity_poly.pdbx_seq_one_letter_code
_entity_poly.pdbx_strand_id
1 'polypeptide(L)' 'MTSVRLNLIIAVIIFLLLSLIGNSETVTFDFLWFTFQFPLFGLIIFYCGIGAFLTFLFYGHINYIKRIRDRFFSE' A
#
# COMPACT_ATOMS: atom_id res chain seq x y z
N MET A 1 20.01 -19.62 4.46
CA MET A 1 18.73 -19.90 5.16
C MET A 1 17.77 -18.70 5.16
N THR A 2 18.28 -17.46 5.16
CA THR A 2 17.50 -16.21 5.03
C THR A 2 16.82 -16.04 3.66
N SER A 3 17.51 -16.37 2.55
CA SER A 3 16.96 -16.20 1.18
C SER A 3 15.77 -17.11 0.88
N VAL A 4 15.74 -18.33 1.46
CA VAL A 4 14.64 -19.27 1.27
C VAL A 4 13.35 -18.75 1.93
N ARG A 5 13.47 -18.17 3.14
CA ARG A 5 12.34 -17.57 3.85
C ARG A 5 11.79 -16.35 3.12
N LEU A 6 12.68 -15.54 2.55
CA LEU A 6 12.32 -14.34 1.79
C LEU A 6 11.59 -14.70 0.48
N ASN A 7 12.08 -15.71 -0.25
CA ASN A 7 11.40 -16.24 -1.44
C ASN A 7 10.03 -16.85 -1.12
N LEU A 8 9.89 -17.50 0.04
CA LEU A 8 8.61 -18.06 0.50
C LEU A 8 7.58 -16.96 0.78
N ILE A 9 8.02 -15.86 1.41
CA ILE A 9 7.17 -14.68 1.65
C ILE A 9 6.73 -14.06 0.32
N ILE A 10 7.66 -13.89 -0.63
CA ILE A 10 7.34 -13.36 -1.97
C ILE A 10 6.34 -14.27 -2.69
N ALA A 11 6.52 -15.59 -2.64
CA ALA A 11 5.61 -16.55 -3.27
C ALA A 11 4.19 -16.50 -2.66
N VAL A 12 4.06 -16.35 -1.34
CA VAL A 12 2.77 -16.18 -0.65
C VAL A 12 2.09 -14.88 -1.06
N ILE A 13 2.85 -13.78 -1.16
CA ILE A 13 2.33 -12.48 -1.61
C ILE A 13 1.84 -12.58 -3.07
N ILE A 14 2.62 -13.20 -3.94
CA ILE A 14 2.26 -13.42 -5.35
C ILE A 14 1.01 -14.31 -5.45
N PHE A 15 0.91 -15.37 -4.65
CA PHE A 15 -0.27 -16.24 -4.63
C PHE A 15 -1.53 -15.52 -4.15
N LEU A 16 -1.42 -14.69 -3.10
CA LEU A 16 -2.51 -13.82 -2.63
C LEU A 16 -2.95 -12.82 -3.72
N LEU A 17 -1.98 -12.21 -4.41
CA LEU A 17 -2.25 -11.32 -5.55
C LEU A 17 -2.95 -12.05 -6.69
N LEU A 18 -2.49 -13.25 -7.07
CA LEU A 18 -3.11 -14.08 -8.10
C LEU A 18 -4.53 -14.54 -7.69
N SER A 19 -4.74 -14.86 -6.42
CA SER A 19 -6.06 -15.23 -5.89
C SER A 19 -7.04 -14.05 -5.94
N LEU A 20 -6.55 -12.83 -5.70
CA LEU A 20 -7.31 -11.59 -5.87
C LEU A 20 -7.58 -11.26 -7.35
N ILE A 21 -6.64 -11.55 -8.26
CA ILE A 21 -6.86 -11.40 -9.72
C ILE A 21 -7.93 -12.38 -10.22
N GLY A 22 -7.92 -13.61 -9.71
CA GLY A 22 -8.83 -14.68 -10.12
C GLY A 22 -10.25 -14.54 -9.57
N ASN A 23 -10.47 -13.72 -8.53
CA ASN A 23 -11.78 -13.47 -7.95
C ASN A 23 -12.31 -12.11 -8.42
N SER A 24 -13.27 -12.13 -9.35
CA SER A 24 -13.87 -10.92 -9.94
C SER A 24 -14.99 -10.34 -9.08
N GLU A 25 -14.88 -10.39 -7.76
CA GLU A 25 -15.88 -9.75 -6.91
C GLU A 25 -15.85 -8.23 -7.20
N THR A 26 -17.03 -7.67 -7.48
CA THR A 26 -17.19 -6.25 -7.75
C THR A 26 -17.70 -5.58 -6.48
N VAL A 27 -17.02 -4.52 -6.06
CA VAL A 27 -17.45 -3.68 -4.94
C VAL A 27 -18.41 -2.64 -5.50
N THR A 28 -19.60 -2.60 -4.91
CA THR A 28 -20.61 -1.63 -5.29
C THR A 28 -20.62 -0.51 -4.26
N PHE A 29 -20.40 0.71 -4.72
CA PHE A 29 -20.50 1.93 -3.91
C PHE A 29 -21.83 2.59 -4.21
N ASP A 30 -22.74 2.53 -3.26
CA ASP A 30 -24.02 3.22 -3.34
C ASP A 30 -23.92 4.56 -2.60
N PHE A 31 -23.96 5.63 -3.38
CA PHE A 31 -24.23 6.97 -2.91
C PHE A 31 -25.70 7.31 -3.21
N LEU A 32 -26.32 8.19 -2.42
CA LEU A 32 -27.76 8.52 -2.46
C LEU A 32 -28.40 8.66 -3.86
N TRP A 33 -27.63 9.05 -4.89
CA TRP A 33 -28.09 9.22 -6.27
C TRP A 33 -27.22 8.50 -7.31
N PHE A 34 -26.23 7.71 -6.89
CA PHE A 34 -25.26 7.11 -7.81
C PHE A 34 -24.71 5.79 -7.29
N THR A 35 -24.78 4.77 -8.13
CA THR A 35 -24.18 3.47 -7.88
C THR A 35 -22.95 3.30 -8.77
N PHE A 36 -21.81 3.04 -8.16
CA PHE A 36 -20.56 2.80 -8.87
C PHE A 36 -20.04 1.39 -8.58
N GLN A 37 -19.78 0.61 -9.61
CA GLN A 37 -19.21 -0.73 -9.47
C GLN A 37 -17.73 -0.69 -9.85
N PHE A 38 -16.89 -1.19 -8.95
CA PHE A 38 -15.45 -1.27 -9.20
C PHE A 38 -14.93 -2.68 -8.90
N PRO A 39 -14.04 -3.24 -9.73
CA PRO A 39 -13.44 -4.53 -9.43
C PRO A 39 -12.63 -4.45 -8.12
N LEU A 40 -12.90 -5.38 -7.20
CA LEU A 40 -12.23 -5.47 -5.89
C LEU A 40 -10.70 -5.47 -6.03
N PHE A 41 -10.20 -6.20 -7.02
CA PHE A 41 -8.78 -6.25 -7.34
C PHE A 41 -8.17 -4.88 -7.64
N GLY A 42 -8.81 -4.09 -8.51
CA GLY A 42 -8.35 -2.75 -8.85
C GLY A 42 -8.38 -1.82 -7.64
N LEU A 43 -9.38 -1.99 -6.78
CA LEU A 43 -9.53 -1.25 -5.54
C LEU A 43 -8.39 -1.54 -4.55
N ILE A 44 -8.07 -2.81 -4.34
CA ILE A 44 -6.99 -3.24 -3.44
C ILE A 44 -5.65 -2.70 -3.89
N ILE A 45 -5.31 -2.82 -5.18
CA ILE A 45 -4.06 -2.26 -5.72
C ILE A 45 -3.99 -0.76 -5.50
N PHE A 46 -5.09 -0.05 -5.75
CA PHE A 46 -5.17 1.39 -5.56
C PHE A 46 -4.90 1.78 -4.09
N TYR A 47 -5.53 1.11 -3.13
CA TYR A 47 -5.30 1.36 -1.71
C TYR A 47 -3.88 1.00 -1.26
N CYS A 48 -3.32 -0.12 -1.74
CA CYS A 48 -1.91 -0.46 -1.48
C CYS A 48 -0.96 0.61 -2.02
N GLY A 49 -1.21 1.12 -3.24
CA GLY A 49 -0.44 2.20 -3.85
C GLY A 49 -0.50 3.50 -3.05
N ILE A 50 -1.70 3.92 -2.63
CA ILE A 50 -1.89 5.10 -1.77
C ILE A 50 -1.15 4.92 -0.44
N GLY A 51 -1.27 3.74 0.20
CA GLY A 51 -0.59 3.46 1.46
C GLY A 51 0.94 3.55 1.33
N ALA A 52 1.51 2.99 0.26
CA ALA A 52 2.94 3.09 -0.02
C ALA A 52 3.39 4.54 -0.26
N PHE A 53 2.61 5.30 -1.03
CA PHE A 53 2.90 6.72 -1.31
C PHE A 53 2.85 7.58 -0.04
N LEU A 54 1.82 7.41 0.79
CA LEU A 54 1.70 8.11 2.07
C LEU A 54 2.85 7.76 3.01
N THR A 55 3.23 6.48 3.08
CA THR A 55 4.36 6.03 3.89
C THR A 55 5.66 6.68 3.42
N PHE A 56 5.88 6.76 2.11
CA PHE A 56 7.05 7.42 1.53
C PHE A 56 7.09 8.91 1.90
N LEU A 57 5.98 9.62 1.75
CA LEU A 57 5.87 11.03 2.14
C LEU A 57 6.13 11.22 3.64
N PHE A 58 5.54 10.38 4.48
CA PHE A 58 5.68 10.47 5.93
C PHE A 58 7.12 10.21 6.37
N TYR A 59 7.77 9.20 5.78
CA TYR A 59 9.17 8.90 6.05
C TYR A 59 10.09 10.04 5.61
N GLY A 60 9.84 10.61 4.42
CA GLY A 60 10.54 11.80 3.93
C GLY A 60 10.39 12.99 4.86
N HIS A 61 9.17 13.25 5.31
CA HIS A 61 8.85 14.35 6.22
C HIS A 61 9.51 14.19 7.60
N ILE A 62 9.46 12.99 8.19
CA ILE A 62 10.14 12.71 9.47
C ILE A 62 11.65 12.91 9.32
N ASN A 63 12.25 12.43 8.24
CA ASN A 63 13.70 12.60 8.00
C ASN A 63 14.09 14.05 7.75
N TYR A 64 13.20 14.83 7.13
CA TYR A 64 13.37 16.26 6.97
C TYR A 64 13.36 16.99 8.32
N ILE A 65 12.36 16.71 9.18
CA ILE A 65 12.27 17.29 10.53
C ILE A 65 13.48 16.92 11.37
N LYS A 66 13.91 15.65 11.35
CA LYS A 66 15.12 15.19 12.06
C LYS A 66 16.34 16.00 11.64
N ARG A 67 16.55 16.19 10.32
CA ARG A 67 17.67 17.00 9.80
C ARG A 67 17.62 18.46 10.24
N ILE A 68 16.44 19.06 10.35
CA ILE A 68 16.27 20.43 10.83
C ILE A 68 16.58 20.50 12.33
N ARG A 69 15.98 19.62 13.13
CA ARG A 69 16.22 19.56 14.57
C ARG A 69 17.71 19.42 14.87
N ASP A 70 18.38 18.49 14.20
CA ASP A 70 19.81 18.26 14.46
C ASP A 70 20.67 19.48 14.08
N ARG A 71 20.23 20.31 13.13
CA ARG A 71 20.92 21.54 12.76
C ARG A 71 20.68 22.69 13.75
N PHE A 72 19.52 22.75 14.39
CA PHE A 72 19.13 23.81 15.32
C PHE A 72 19.49 23.53 16.78
N PHE A 73 19.62 22.25 17.17
CA PHE A 73 19.88 21.83 18.55
C PHE A 73 21.31 21.26 18.76
N SER A 74 22.20 21.37 17.78
CA SER A 74 23.63 21.02 17.93
C SER A 74 24.57 22.23 18.01
N GLU A 75 24.04 23.43 18.18
CA GLU A 75 24.77 24.59 18.71
C GLU A 75 24.51 24.71 20.22
#